data_AF-A0A8H4V064-F1
#
_entry.id   AF-A0A8H4V064-F1
#
_cell.length_a   1.000
_cell.length_b   1.000
_cell.length_c   1.000
_cell.angle_alpha   90.00
_cell.angle_beta   90.00
_cell.angle_gamma   90.00
#
_symmetry.space_group_name_H-M   'P 1'
#
loop_
_entity.id
_entity.type
_entity.pdbx_description
1 polymer ?
#
loop_
_entity_poly.entity_id
_entity_poly.type
_entity_poly.pdbx_seq_one_letter_code
_entity_poly.pdbx_strand_id
1 'polypeptide(L)'
;MSHRKFWKEEFIDPPEPLAILPFAKSFTRKSLTRYDNIEVMLDLDRDLVSKIKKCSAAARVTTFHFYLSVLQVMLHRFLQVGDIVIGIVDAGRHNKASVDTIGFLIDLLPLRFNLADKEMIFAELLKSTRSKAYSAIGHAGIPFDIILQDVNPPSSSSSPPLFQVVMNYRMGVLGQKTIGDVDLDWSTYEDAKHPFDFILTVDENDGEAFLTLSLQQYLFDRAGGDLFLSTYIHLLEVFTEESSLKIQDAPLFNEHELKTAISLGKGPIDKNL
;
A
#
# COMPACT_ATOMS: atom_id res chain seq x y z
N MET A 1 -15.07 16.23 18.54
CA MET A 1 -15.06 14.81 18.98
C MET A 1 -13.69 14.56 19.62
N SER A 2 -13.57 13.77 20.69
CA SER A 2 -12.22 13.43 21.21
C SER A 2 -11.54 12.43 20.28
N HIS A 3 -10.21 12.50 20.14
CA HIS A 3 -9.45 11.57 19.30
C HIS A 3 -9.74 10.11 19.61
N ARG A 4 -9.83 9.72 20.89
CA ARG A 4 -10.18 8.35 21.31
C ARG A 4 -11.58 7.93 20.89
N LYS A 5 -12.55 8.85 20.96
CA LYS A 5 -13.94 8.56 20.56
C LYS A 5 -14.05 8.29 19.06
N PHE A 6 -13.34 9.07 18.24
CA PHE A 6 -13.26 8.84 16.79
C PHE A 6 -12.81 7.41 16.47
N TRP A 7 -11.70 6.96 17.05
CA TRP A 7 -11.17 5.62 16.79
C TRP A 7 -12.08 4.49 17.27
N LYS A 8 -12.76 4.66 18.42
CA LYS A 8 -13.75 3.68 18.89
C LYS A 8 -14.96 3.57 17.97
N GLU A 9 -15.41 4.69 17.41
CA GLU A 9 -16.54 4.69 16.48
C GLU A 9 -16.16 4.11 15.11
N GLU A 10 -14.95 4.41 14.62
CA GLU A 10 -14.44 3.90 13.34
C GLU A 10 -14.29 2.37 13.32
N PHE A 11 -13.97 1.77 14.47
CA PHE A 11 -13.75 0.33 14.63
C PHE A 11 -14.69 -0.29 15.68
N ILE A 12 -15.93 0.18 15.76
CA ILE A 12 -16.95 -0.41 16.66
C ILE A 12 -17.20 -1.90 16.34
N ASP A 13 -17.06 -2.25 15.07
CA ASP A 13 -17.07 -3.58 14.48
C ASP A 13 -15.73 -3.83 13.77
N PRO A 14 -14.67 -4.23 14.50
CA PRO A 14 -13.37 -4.44 13.89
C PRO A 14 -13.46 -5.47 12.75
N PRO A 15 -12.81 -5.22 11.61
CA PRO A 15 -12.88 -6.14 10.48
C PRO A 15 -12.13 -7.44 10.79
N GLU A 16 -12.55 -8.50 10.10
CA GLU A 16 -11.80 -9.75 10.05
C GLU A 16 -10.41 -9.52 9.43
N PRO A 17 -9.40 -10.34 9.78
CA PRO A 17 -8.10 -10.29 9.12
C PRO A 17 -8.23 -10.39 7.61
N LEU A 18 -7.50 -9.54 6.90
CA LEU A 18 -7.48 -9.51 5.44
C LEU A 18 -7.13 -10.90 4.90
N ALA A 19 -7.81 -11.36 3.86
CA ALA A 19 -7.45 -12.61 3.20
C ALA A 19 -6.04 -12.53 2.60
N ILE A 20 -5.37 -13.68 2.48
CA ILE A 20 -4.04 -13.75 1.86
C ILE A 20 -4.19 -13.66 0.34
N LEU A 21 -3.32 -12.88 -0.31
CA LEU A 21 -3.33 -12.69 -1.76
C LEU A 21 -3.19 -14.02 -2.51
N PRO A 22 -3.87 -14.19 -3.66
CA PRO A 22 -3.96 -15.47 -4.38
C PRO A 22 -2.63 -15.97 -4.97
N PHE A 23 -1.63 -15.08 -5.07
CA PHE A 23 -0.28 -15.40 -5.53
C PHE A 23 0.72 -15.59 -4.38
N ALA A 24 0.25 -15.68 -3.13
CA ALA A 24 1.09 -16.10 -2.03
C ALA A 24 1.56 -17.55 -2.21
N LYS A 25 2.77 -17.87 -1.74
CA LYS A 25 3.26 -19.25 -1.72
C LYS A 25 2.67 -20.07 -0.56
N SER A 26 2.10 -19.40 0.43
CA SER A 26 1.43 -20.03 1.57
C SER A 26 0.15 -19.27 1.93
N PHE A 27 -0.95 -20.00 2.08
CA PHE A 27 -2.29 -19.46 2.39
C PHE A 27 -2.62 -19.56 3.88
N THR A 28 -1.62 -19.54 4.75
CA THR A 28 -1.82 -19.60 6.20
C THR A 28 -0.78 -18.75 6.91
N ARG A 29 -1.24 -17.76 7.67
CA ARG A 29 -0.37 -16.98 8.54
C ARG A 29 0.11 -17.82 9.71
N LYS A 30 1.38 -17.64 10.08
CA LYS A 30 2.02 -18.34 11.20
C LYS A 30 2.37 -17.33 12.29
N SER A 31 2.39 -17.80 13.54
CA SER A 31 2.98 -17.00 14.60
C SER A 31 4.46 -16.77 14.31
N LEU A 32 4.88 -15.50 14.33
CA LEU A 32 6.23 -15.11 13.93
C LEU A 32 7.21 -15.36 15.08
N THR A 33 8.22 -16.17 14.83
CA THR A 33 9.42 -16.28 15.69
C THR A 33 10.60 -15.47 15.14
N ARG A 34 10.51 -15.10 13.86
CA ARG A 34 11.43 -14.24 13.11
C ARG A 34 10.62 -13.38 12.16
N TYR A 35 11.15 -12.22 11.81
CA TYR A 35 10.55 -11.25 10.89
C TYR A 35 11.30 -11.25 9.55
N ASP A 36 11.60 -12.42 9.00
CA ASP A 36 12.39 -12.48 7.77
C ASP A 36 11.56 -11.96 6.58
N ASN A 37 12.06 -10.91 5.96
CA ASN A 37 11.42 -10.22 4.84
C ASN A 37 12.20 -10.41 3.54
N ILE A 38 11.49 -10.39 2.42
CA ILE A 38 12.08 -10.27 1.07
C ILE A 38 11.63 -8.96 0.45
N GLU A 39 12.50 -8.35 -0.34
CA GLU A 39 12.20 -7.08 -1.00
C GLU A 39 12.17 -7.24 -2.51
N VAL A 40 11.21 -6.56 -3.12
CA VAL A 40 11.12 -6.33 -4.56
C VAL A 40 11.04 -4.84 -4.79
N MET A 41 11.77 -4.36 -5.79
CA MET A 41 11.95 -2.94 -6.07
C MET A 41 11.69 -2.68 -7.54
N LEU A 42 10.93 -1.61 -7.86
CA LEU A 42 10.74 -1.12 -9.22
C LEU A 42 10.69 0.41 -9.24
N ASP A 43 11.32 0.99 -10.25
CA ASP A 43 11.19 2.41 -10.57
C ASP A 43 9.88 2.67 -11.33
N LEU A 44 9.28 3.84 -11.10
CA LEU A 44 8.21 4.37 -11.94
C LEU A 44 8.78 5.28 -13.02
N ASP A 45 8.33 5.08 -14.25
CA ASP A 45 8.66 5.97 -15.35
C ASP A 45 8.24 7.42 -15.04
N ARG A 46 9.10 8.38 -15.38
CA ARG A 46 8.85 9.82 -15.14
C ARG A 46 7.52 10.28 -15.73
N ASP A 47 7.17 9.75 -16.90
CA ASP A 47 5.91 10.08 -17.57
C ASP A 47 4.70 9.63 -16.75
N LEU A 48 4.75 8.42 -16.17
CA LEU A 48 3.70 7.92 -15.28
C LEU A 48 3.60 8.78 -14.02
N VAL A 49 4.73 9.12 -13.38
CA VAL A 49 4.74 10.03 -12.21
C VAL A 49 4.14 11.39 -12.56
N SER A 50 4.45 11.94 -13.73
CA SER A 50 3.85 13.19 -14.20
C SER A 50 2.34 13.06 -14.42
N LYS A 51 1.87 11.95 -14.99
CA LYS A 51 0.44 11.70 -15.19
C LYS A 51 -0.28 11.59 -13.83
N ILE A 52 0.28 10.84 -12.87
CA ILE A 52 -0.25 10.73 -11.50
C ILE A 52 -0.38 12.11 -10.87
N LYS A 53 0.67 12.94 -10.91
CA LYS A 53 0.63 14.33 -10.39
C LYS A 53 -0.49 15.16 -11.02
N LYS A 54 -0.67 15.08 -12.34
CA LYS A 54 -1.72 15.80 -13.08
C LYS A 54 -3.11 15.31 -12.67
N CYS A 55 -3.33 14.01 -12.59
CA CYS A 55 -4.61 13.42 -12.19
C CYS A 55 -4.95 13.77 -10.73
N SER A 56 -3.98 13.66 -9.82
CA SER A 56 -4.14 14.08 -8.43
C SER A 56 -4.54 15.55 -8.31
N ALA A 57 -3.85 16.45 -9.03
CA ALA A 57 -4.19 17.86 -9.05
C ALA A 57 -5.61 18.13 -9.59
N ALA A 58 -5.99 17.48 -10.70
CA ALA A 58 -7.32 17.60 -11.30
C ALA A 58 -8.44 17.13 -10.34
N ALA A 59 -8.20 16.04 -9.60
CA ALA A 59 -9.12 15.52 -8.60
C ALA A 59 -9.07 16.29 -7.25
N ARG A 60 -8.16 17.28 -7.11
CA ARG A 60 -7.89 18.03 -5.87
C ARG A 60 -7.47 17.11 -4.71
N VAL A 61 -6.65 16.10 -5.01
CA VAL A 61 -6.06 15.17 -4.04
C VAL A 61 -4.53 15.22 -4.16
N THR A 62 -3.80 14.54 -3.26
CA THR A 62 -2.34 14.41 -3.34
C THR A 62 -1.97 13.14 -4.13
N THR A 63 -0.71 12.98 -4.50
CA THR A 63 -0.22 11.73 -5.11
C THR A 63 -0.29 10.57 -4.12
N PHE A 64 -0.04 10.80 -2.82
CA PHE A 64 -0.31 9.83 -1.75
C PHE A 64 -1.73 9.24 -1.82
N HIS A 65 -2.77 10.08 -1.94
CA HIS A 65 -4.14 9.56 -2.07
C HIS A 65 -4.32 8.70 -3.32
N PHE A 66 -3.65 9.04 -4.42
CA PHE A 66 -3.71 8.26 -5.66
C PHE A 66 -3.08 6.88 -5.48
N TYR A 67 -1.85 6.82 -4.99
CA TYR A 67 -1.17 5.55 -4.69
C TYR A 67 -2.00 4.69 -3.73
N LEU A 68 -2.52 5.29 -2.66
CA LEU A 68 -3.34 4.58 -1.68
C LEU A 68 -4.66 4.07 -2.27
N SER A 69 -5.32 4.85 -3.13
CA SER A 69 -6.53 4.40 -3.84
C SER A 69 -6.24 3.23 -4.77
N VAL A 70 -5.12 3.24 -5.51
CA VAL A 70 -4.75 2.10 -6.35
C VAL A 70 -4.49 0.84 -5.51
N LEU A 71 -3.87 0.98 -4.34
CA LEU A 71 -3.66 -0.16 -3.44
C LEU A 71 -4.99 -0.72 -2.92
N GLN A 72 -5.94 0.15 -2.57
CA GLN A 72 -7.29 -0.25 -2.19
C GLN A 72 -8.00 -1.04 -3.30
N VAL A 73 -7.94 -0.54 -4.55
CA VAL A 73 -8.53 -1.23 -5.70
C VAL A 73 -7.89 -2.60 -5.88
N MET A 74 -6.55 -2.66 -5.89
CA MET A 74 -5.83 -3.93 -6.09
C MET A 74 -6.23 -4.98 -5.04
N LEU A 75 -6.23 -4.59 -3.75
CA LEU A 75 -6.63 -5.49 -2.66
C LEU A 75 -8.10 -5.92 -2.78
N HIS A 76 -9.00 -4.98 -3.04
CA HIS A 76 -10.43 -5.26 -3.24
C HIS A 76 -10.64 -6.26 -4.39
N ARG A 77 -9.91 -6.09 -5.49
CA ARG A 77 -10.08 -6.90 -6.70
C ARG A 77 -9.50 -8.30 -6.58
N PHE A 78 -8.35 -8.46 -5.92
CA PHE A 78 -7.77 -9.77 -5.68
C PHE A 78 -8.51 -10.58 -4.60
N LEU A 79 -8.95 -9.90 -3.55
CA LEU A 79 -9.53 -10.56 -2.37
C LEU A 79 -11.06 -10.61 -2.39
N GLN A 80 -11.69 -9.84 -3.26
CA GLN A 80 -13.16 -9.69 -3.37
C GLN A 80 -13.83 -9.26 -2.05
N VAL A 81 -13.14 -8.44 -1.26
CA VAL A 81 -13.63 -7.92 0.02
C VAL A 81 -13.99 -6.45 -0.09
N GLY A 82 -15.14 -6.06 0.47
CA GLY A 82 -15.60 -4.67 0.46
C GLY A 82 -15.09 -3.84 1.63
N ASP A 83 -14.60 -4.45 2.71
CA ASP A 83 -14.10 -3.75 3.90
C ASP A 83 -12.61 -4.05 4.07
N ILE A 84 -11.77 -3.00 3.97
CA ILE A 84 -10.32 -3.11 3.95
C ILE A 84 -9.73 -2.11 4.92
N VAL A 85 -8.79 -2.55 5.75
CA VAL A 85 -7.96 -1.64 6.55
C VAL A 85 -6.53 -1.69 6.06
N ILE A 86 -5.99 -0.51 5.77
CA ILE A 86 -4.59 -0.32 5.40
C ILE A 86 -3.95 0.55 6.48
N GLY A 87 -2.84 0.08 7.04
CA GLY A 87 -2.02 0.92 7.89
C GLY A 87 -1.26 1.95 7.06
N ILE A 88 -1.16 3.18 7.53
CA ILE A 88 -0.25 4.17 6.95
C ILE A 88 0.79 4.57 7.97
N VAL A 89 1.99 4.90 7.49
CA VAL A 89 3.05 5.44 8.32
C VAL A 89 2.85 6.94 8.47
N ASP A 90 2.65 7.40 9.70
CA ASP A 90 2.64 8.82 10.07
C ASP A 90 4.02 9.20 10.65
N ALA A 91 4.62 10.27 10.13
CA ALA A 91 5.93 10.73 10.60
C ALA A 91 5.90 11.32 12.02
N GLY A 92 4.70 11.63 12.55
CA GLY A 92 4.51 12.24 13.87
C GLY A 92 5.03 13.68 13.99
N ARG A 93 5.34 14.32 12.86
CA ARG A 93 5.93 15.67 12.76
C ARG A 93 4.89 16.75 12.45
N HIS A 94 3.79 16.76 13.21
CA HIS A 94 2.63 17.63 12.97
C HIS A 94 2.80 19.10 13.40
N ASN A 95 3.83 19.41 14.21
CA ASN A 95 4.04 20.76 14.71
C ASN A 95 5.49 21.20 14.54
N LYS A 96 5.72 22.52 14.54
CA LYS A 96 7.04 23.09 14.27
C LYS A 96 8.13 22.59 15.24
N ALA A 97 7.77 22.29 16.49
CA ALA A 97 8.72 21.80 17.47
C ALA A 97 9.18 20.36 17.17
N SER A 98 8.31 19.51 16.62
CA SER A 98 8.66 18.13 16.28
C SER A 98 9.39 17.98 14.94
N VAL A 99 9.27 18.96 14.02
CA VAL A 99 9.95 18.92 12.71
C VAL A 99 11.47 18.80 12.86
N ASP A 100 12.09 19.59 13.74
CA ASP A 100 13.55 19.63 13.93
C ASP A 100 14.05 18.73 15.06
N THR A 101 13.20 17.83 15.58
CA THR A 101 13.56 16.93 16.69
C THR A 101 14.18 15.63 16.18
N ILE A 102 15.25 15.18 16.84
CA ILE A 102 15.81 13.83 16.69
C ILE A 102 15.13 12.90 17.69
N GLY A 103 14.46 11.87 17.18
CA GLY A 103 13.74 10.89 18.01
C GLY A 103 12.83 9.98 17.18
N PHE A 104 12.33 8.91 17.81
CA PHE A 104 11.37 7.98 17.20
C PHE A 104 9.95 8.54 17.38
N LEU A 105 9.42 9.17 16.33
CA LEU A 105 8.10 9.83 16.31
C LEU A 105 7.12 9.12 15.37
N ILE A 106 7.59 8.10 14.65
CA ILE A 106 6.79 7.38 13.67
C ILE A 106 5.68 6.59 14.40
N ASP A 107 4.47 6.68 13.87
CA ASP A 107 3.32 5.91 14.35
C ASP A 107 2.57 5.29 13.16
N LEU A 108 1.73 4.31 13.42
CA LEU A 108 0.87 3.68 12.42
C LEU A 108 -0.58 4.11 12.60
N LEU A 109 -1.23 4.54 11.52
CA LEU A 109 -2.63 4.90 11.54
C LEU A 109 -3.45 3.90 10.70
N PRO A 110 -4.47 3.24 11.28
CA PRO A 110 -5.36 2.37 10.53
C PRO A 110 -6.38 3.19 9.74
N LEU A 111 -6.45 2.99 8.42
CA LEU A 111 -7.50 3.60 7.59
C LEU A 111 -8.44 2.49 7.08
N ARG A 112 -9.70 2.54 7.50
CA ARG A 112 -10.76 1.61 7.06
C ARG A 112 -11.52 2.19 5.86
N PHE A 113 -11.63 1.37 4.82
CA PHE A 113 -12.25 1.74 3.55
C PHE A 113 -13.38 0.76 3.21
N ASN A 114 -14.47 1.32 2.69
CA ASN A 114 -15.59 0.55 2.18
C ASN A 114 -15.65 0.69 0.64
N LEU A 115 -15.44 -0.42 -0.06
CA LEU A 115 -15.45 -0.60 -1.50
C LEU A 115 -16.57 -1.56 -1.95
N ALA A 116 -17.64 -1.70 -1.18
CA ALA A 116 -18.75 -2.61 -1.50
C ALA A 116 -19.59 -2.14 -2.71
N ASP A 117 -19.54 -0.85 -3.04
CA ASP A 117 -20.25 -0.30 -4.20
C ASP A 117 -19.57 -0.70 -5.51
N LYS A 118 -20.27 -1.50 -6.32
CA LYS A 118 -19.78 -2.00 -7.60
C LYS A 118 -19.72 -0.92 -8.69
N GLU A 119 -20.49 0.14 -8.52
CA GLU A 119 -20.59 1.23 -9.49
C GLU A 119 -19.58 2.34 -9.22
N MET A 120 -18.85 2.27 -8.10
CA MET A 120 -17.86 3.28 -7.71
C MET A 120 -16.79 3.46 -8.79
N ILE A 121 -16.64 4.69 -9.26
CA ILE A 121 -15.58 5.06 -10.20
C ILE A 121 -14.33 5.53 -9.44
N PHE A 122 -13.17 5.41 -10.09
CA PHE A 122 -11.89 5.73 -9.43
C PHE A 122 -11.80 7.19 -8.95
N ALA A 123 -12.32 8.15 -9.72
CA ALA A 123 -12.38 9.56 -9.32
C ALA A 123 -13.18 9.82 -8.03
N GLU A 124 -14.18 8.99 -7.72
CA GLU A 124 -14.95 9.06 -6.48
C GLU A 124 -14.17 8.41 -5.33
N LEU A 125 -13.53 7.28 -5.60
CA LEU A 125 -12.64 6.62 -4.64
C LEU A 125 -11.50 7.54 -4.18
N LEU A 126 -10.90 8.33 -5.08
CA LEU A 126 -9.86 9.31 -4.73
C LEU A 126 -10.37 10.33 -3.69
N LYS A 127 -11.61 10.84 -3.87
CA LYS A 127 -12.21 11.82 -2.95
C LYS A 127 -12.53 11.18 -1.59
N SER A 128 -13.07 9.96 -1.61
CA SER A 128 -13.33 9.17 -0.40
C SER A 128 -12.04 8.90 0.37
N THR A 129 -10.99 8.48 -0.34
CA THR A 129 -9.65 8.21 0.21
C THR A 129 -9.05 9.46 0.85
N ARG A 130 -9.10 10.61 0.15
CA ARG A 130 -8.68 11.90 0.72
C ARG A 130 -9.42 12.22 2.02
N SER A 131 -10.75 12.08 2.02
CA SER A 131 -11.56 12.38 3.19
C SER A 131 -11.20 11.47 4.37
N LYS A 132 -11.04 10.17 4.11
CA LYS A 132 -10.68 9.19 5.14
C LYS A 132 -9.28 9.44 5.70
N ALA A 133 -8.30 9.68 4.83
CA ALA A 133 -6.93 9.97 5.23
C ALA A 133 -6.83 11.24 6.08
N TYR A 134 -7.48 12.34 5.68
CA TYR A 134 -7.50 13.56 6.49
C TYR A 134 -8.24 13.40 7.81
N SER A 135 -9.34 12.64 7.86
CA SER A 135 -10.01 12.34 9.12
C SER A 135 -9.11 11.54 10.07
N ALA A 136 -8.40 10.53 9.57
CA ALA A 136 -7.45 9.74 10.36
C ALA A 136 -6.27 10.59 10.86
N ILE A 137 -5.62 11.35 9.98
CA ILE A 137 -4.50 12.24 10.33
C ILE A 137 -4.94 13.35 11.28
N GLY A 138 -6.14 13.91 11.11
CA GLY A 138 -6.73 14.88 12.03
C GLY A 138 -6.99 14.33 13.43
N HIS A 139 -6.99 13.01 13.60
CA HIS A 139 -7.03 12.32 14.89
C HIS A 139 -5.77 11.50 15.20
N ALA A 140 -4.66 11.80 14.52
CA ALA A 140 -3.33 11.34 14.88
C ALA A 140 -2.91 11.89 16.26
N GLY A 141 -1.82 11.36 16.81
CA GLY A 141 -1.31 11.72 18.13
C GLY A 141 -1.83 10.85 19.28
N ILE A 142 -2.64 9.83 18.96
CA ILE A 142 -2.85 8.68 19.85
C ILE A 142 -1.99 7.53 19.33
N PRO A 143 -1.04 7.01 20.14
CA PRO A 143 -0.23 5.86 19.75
C PRO A 143 -1.10 4.68 19.31
N PHE A 144 -0.68 3.96 18.28
CA PHE A 144 -1.43 2.80 17.76
C PHE A 144 -1.81 1.78 18.86
N ASP A 145 -0.92 1.52 19.82
CA ASP A 145 -1.20 0.61 20.95
C ASP A 145 -2.38 1.06 21.81
N ILE A 146 -2.58 2.37 21.95
CA ILE A 146 -3.72 2.93 22.69
C ILE A 146 -5.01 2.80 21.87
N ILE A 147 -4.93 2.97 20.54
CA ILE A 147 -6.06 2.67 19.63
C ILE A 147 -6.46 1.20 19.79
N LEU A 148 -5.50 0.27 19.80
CA LEU A 148 -5.75 -1.16 19.98
C LEU A 148 -6.39 -1.48 21.34
N GLN A 149 -5.92 -0.87 22.42
CA GLN A 149 -6.53 -1.05 23.75
C GLN A 149 -7.99 -0.57 23.79
N ASP A 150 -8.30 0.50 23.06
CA ASP A 150 -9.62 1.10 23.03
C ASP A 150 -10.61 0.34 22.15
N VAL A 151 -10.14 -0.15 21.00
CA VAL A 151 -10.93 -0.92 20.03
C VAL A 151 -11.07 -2.37 20.48
N ASN A 152 -10.03 -2.91 21.13
CA ASN A 152 -9.94 -4.29 21.61
C ASN A 152 -10.34 -5.32 20.53
N PRO A 153 -9.67 -5.34 19.36
CA PRO A 153 -10.00 -6.26 18.27
C PRO A 153 -9.75 -7.71 18.70
N PRO A 154 -10.36 -8.71 18.00
CA PRO A 154 -10.10 -10.11 18.25
C PRO A 154 -8.60 -10.42 18.27
N SER A 155 -8.14 -11.10 19.32
CA SER A 155 -6.73 -11.43 19.46
C SER A 155 -6.34 -12.55 18.50
N SER A 156 -5.18 -12.41 17.86
CA SER A 156 -4.60 -13.41 16.98
C SER A 156 -3.11 -13.54 17.27
N SER A 157 -2.62 -14.78 17.35
CA SER A 157 -1.18 -15.06 17.50
C SER A 157 -0.43 -15.06 16.17
N SER A 158 -1.15 -15.03 15.05
CA SER A 158 -0.61 -15.17 13.69
C SER A 158 -0.84 -13.96 12.80
N SER A 159 -1.68 -13.01 13.21
CA SER A 159 -2.03 -11.84 12.40
C SER A 159 -1.87 -10.57 13.24
N PRO A 160 -1.15 -9.55 12.74
CA PRO A 160 -1.20 -8.22 13.35
C PRO A 160 -2.64 -7.72 13.46
N PRO A 161 -3.00 -7.01 14.54
CA PRO A 161 -4.37 -6.54 14.75
C PRO A 161 -4.75 -5.42 13.76
N LEU A 162 -6.03 -5.36 13.41
CA LEU A 162 -6.67 -4.40 12.48
C LEU A 162 -6.23 -4.45 11.01
N PHE A 163 -4.94 -4.57 10.71
CA PHE A 163 -4.45 -4.61 9.33
C PHE A 163 -3.21 -5.48 9.17
N GLN A 164 -3.08 -6.09 8.00
CA GLN A 164 -1.93 -6.93 7.63
C GLN A 164 -1.07 -6.29 6.56
N VAL A 165 -1.46 -5.12 6.05
CA VAL A 165 -0.79 -4.43 4.95
C VAL A 165 -0.58 -2.96 5.33
N VAL A 166 0.57 -2.42 4.96
CA VAL A 166 0.93 -1.02 5.26
C VAL A 166 1.40 -0.31 4.00
N MET A 167 1.01 0.96 3.86
CA MET A 167 1.61 1.88 2.91
C MET A 167 2.50 2.89 3.63
N ASN A 168 3.74 3.00 3.20
CA ASN A 168 4.66 4.04 3.63
C ASN A 168 4.90 5.00 2.46
N TYR A 169 4.49 6.26 2.59
CA TYR A 169 4.69 7.25 1.54
C TYR A 169 5.68 8.31 2.01
N ARG A 170 6.79 8.47 1.30
CA ARG A 170 7.86 9.40 1.65
C ARG A 170 8.13 10.33 0.47
N MET A 171 8.16 11.63 0.76
CA MET A 171 8.47 12.67 -0.23
C MET A 171 9.84 13.27 0.06
N GLY A 172 10.68 13.45 -0.97
CA GLY A 172 11.97 14.14 -0.86
C GLY A 172 13.13 13.33 -0.29
N VAL A 173 13.00 12.00 -0.16
CA VAL A 173 14.06 11.12 0.35
C VAL A 173 15.13 10.82 -0.71
N LEU A 174 14.79 10.83 -2.00
CA LEU A 174 15.72 10.54 -3.10
C LEU A 174 16.63 11.73 -3.48
N GLY A 175 16.69 12.76 -2.64
CA GLY A 175 17.01 14.12 -3.05
C GLY A 175 18.48 14.55 -3.08
N GLN A 176 19.44 13.74 -2.63
CA GLN A 176 20.83 14.19 -2.67
C GLN A 176 21.81 13.08 -3.07
N LYS A 177 22.17 13.08 -4.35
CA LYS A 177 23.24 12.24 -4.93
C LYS A 177 24.60 12.89 -4.85
N THR A 178 24.72 14.15 -4.39
CA THR A 178 26.00 14.84 -4.30
C THR A 178 26.12 15.71 -3.04
N ILE A 179 27.30 15.70 -2.42
CA ILE A 179 27.70 16.65 -1.37
C ILE A 179 28.94 17.38 -1.87
N GLY A 180 28.75 18.63 -2.34
CA GLY A 180 29.82 19.38 -3.00
C GLY A 180 30.19 18.74 -4.35
N ASP A 181 31.42 18.29 -4.47
CA ASP A 181 32.00 17.57 -5.61
C ASP A 181 32.03 16.05 -5.42
N VAL A 182 31.44 15.53 -4.33
CA VAL A 182 31.38 14.10 -4.02
C VAL A 182 30.07 13.50 -4.49
N ASP A 183 30.16 12.50 -5.36
CA ASP A 183 29.03 11.63 -5.71
C ASP A 183 28.74 10.65 -4.56
N LEU A 184 27.49 10.62 -4.13
CA LEU A 184 26.93 9.67 -3.18
C LEU A 184 26.33 8.50 -3.93
N ASP A 185 26.77 7.29 -3.59
CA ASP A 185 26.16 6.07 -4.06
C ASP A 185 25.50 5.34 -2.88
N TRP A 186 24.37 4.70 -3.14
CA TRP A 186 23.66 3.95 -2.12
C TRP A 186 24.35 2.61 -1.91
N SER A 187 24.95 2.40 -0.73
CA SER A 187 25.35 1.06 -0.32
C SER A 187 24.10 0.22 -0.04
N THR A 188 24.16 -1.08 -0.33
CA THR A 188 23.13 -2.03 0.09
C THR A 188 22.84 -1.87 1.59
N TYR A 189 21.59 -1.55 1.93
CA TYR A 189 21.10 -1.52 3.29
C TYR A 189 19.95 -2.53 3.42
N GLU A 190 19.80 -3.15 4.59
CA GLU A 190 18.60 -3.93 4.90
C GLU A 190 17.61 -3.02 5.63
N ASP A 191 16.39 -2.91 5.11
CA ASP A 191 15.34 -2.15 5.76
C ASP A 191 14.90 -2.82 7.08
N ALA A 192 14.19 -2.06 7.92
CA ALA A 192 13.70 -2.60 9.18
C ALA A 192 12.68 -3.73 8.94
N LYS A 193 12.94 -4.88 9.57
CA LYS A 193 12.02 -6.02 9.54
C LYS A 193 10.67 -5.68 10.18
N HIS A 194 9.57 -6.23 9.66
CA HIS A 194 8.20 -5.92 10.11
C HIS A 194 7.32 -7.17 10.29
N PRO A 195 6.20 -7.07 11.04
CA PRO A 195 5.26 -8.18 11.24
C PRO A 195 4.13 -8.28 10.20
N PHE A 196 3.91 -7.23 9.41
CA PHE A 196 2.85 -7.17 8.39
C PHE A 196 3.11 -8.12 7.24
N ASP A 197 2.07 -8.61 6.55
CA ASP A 197 2.18 -9.45 5.36
C ASP A 197 3.06 -8.77 4.30
N PHE A 198 2.84 -7.47 4.10
CA PHE A 198 3.73 -6.61 3.33
C PHE A 198 3.65 -5.13 3.72
N ILE A 199 4.72 -4.40 3.40
CA ILE A 199 4.76 -2.94 3.38
C ILE A 199 5.08 -2.51 1.94
N LEU A 200 4.22 -1.68 1.36
CA LEU A 200 4.49 -0.98 0.11
C LEU A 200 5.01 0.43 0.46
N THR A 201 6.28 0.68 0.17
CA THR A 201 6.89 1.99 0.29
C THR A 201 6.91 2.69 -1.07
N VAL A 202 6.47 3.95 -1.10
CA VAL A 202 6.56 4.84 -2.25
C VAL A 202 7.48 6.00 -1.87
N ASP A 203 8.66 6.05 -2.49
CA ASP A 203 9.58 7.17 -2.38
C ASP A 203 9.42 8.06 -3.61
N GLU A 204 8.87 9.26 -3.44
CA GLU A 204 8.64 10.20 -4.54
C GLU A 204 9.57 11.41 -4.41
N ASN A 205 10.27 11.77 -5.49
CA ASN A 205 11.10 12.97 -5.57
C ASN A 205 11.16 13.53 -6.98
N ASP A 206 10.99 14.84 -7.16
CA ASP A 206 11.31 15.57 -8.41
C ASP A 206 10.88 14.91 -9.74
N GLY A 207 9.73 14.22 -9.75
CA GLY A 207 9.19 13.59 -10.97
C GLY A 207 9.67 12.16 -11.21
N GLU A 208 10.43 11.61 -10.28
CA GLU A 208 10.75 10.20 -10.14
C GLU A 208 9.98 9.63 -8.94
N ALA A 209 9.68 8.34 -9.00
CA ALA A 209 9.15 7.61 -7.86
C ALA A 209 9.70 6.19 -7.88
N PHE A 210 9.97 5.66 -6.70
CA PHE A 210 10.52 4.35 -6.49
C PHE A 210 9.60 3.55 -5.56
N LEU A 211 9.32 2.31 -5.93
CA LEU A 211 8.48 1.40 -5.18
C LEU A 211 9.35 0.32 -4.54
N THR A 212 9.25 0.19 -3.21
CA THR A 212 9.83 -0.94 -2.47
C THR A 212 8.70 -1.74 -1.84
N LEU A 213 8.60 -3.01 -2.19
CA LEU A 213 7.66 -3.95 -1.59
C LEU A 213 8.43 -4.92 -0.69
N SER A 214 8.32 -4.74 0.63
CA SER A 214 8.84 -5.68 1.62
C SER A 214 7.74 -6.67 2.02
N LEU A 215 8.01 -7.96 1.91
CA LEU A 215 7.04 -9.05 2.08
C LEU A 215 7.51 -10.02 3.15
N GLN A 216 6.58 -10.65 3.88
CA GLN A 216 6.92 -11.80 4.73
C GLN A 216 7.47 -12.94 3.88
N GLN A 217 8.74 -13.30 4.12
CA GLN A 217 9.42 -14.33 3.34
C GLN A 217 8.70 -15.67 3.46
N TYR A 218 7.95 -15.98 4.51
CA TYR A 218 7.24 -17.26 4.61
C TYR A 218 5.90 -17.28 3.83
N LEU A 219 5.28 -16.11 3.58
CA LEU A 219 4.01 -15.98 2.86
C LEU A 219 4.22 -15.79 1.35
N PHE A 220 5.28 -15.09 0.96
CA PHE A 220 5.53 -14.71 -0.42
C PHE A 220 6.92 -15.16 -0.88
N ASP A 221 7.09 -15.23 -2.19
CA ASP A 221 8.38 -15.35 -2.86
C ASP A 221 8.60 -14.16 -3.81
N ARG A 222 9.76 -14.16 -4.47
CA ARG A 222 10.15 -13.10 -5.40
C ARG A 222 9.14 -12.96 -6.55
N ALA A 223 8.66 -14.07 -7.10
CA ALA A 223 7.69 -14.07 -8.21
C ALA A 223 6.34 -13.46 -7.80
N GLY A 224 5.86 -13.75 -6.59
CA GLY A 224 4.67 -13.11 -6.04
C GLY A 224 4.85 -11.60 -5.83
N GLY A 225 6.04 -11.16 -5.40
CA GLY A 225 6.36 -9.74 -5.27
C GLY A 225 6.50 -9.01 -6.61
N ASP A 226 7.14 -9.64 -7.60
CA ASP A 226 7.25 -9.10 -8.95
C ASP A 226 5.85 -8.93 -9.59
N LEU A 227 4.97 -9.94 -9.46
CA LEU A 227 3.58 -9.87 -9.92
C LEU A 227 2.78 -8.78 -9.19
N PHE A 228 3.00 -8.60 -7.88
CA PHE A 228 2.35 -7.55 -7.11
C PHE A 228 2.71 -6.19 -7.71
N LEU A 229 4.00 -5.89 -7.85
CA LEU A 229 4.42 -4.56 -8.28
C LEU A 229 4.07 -4.31 -9.75
N SER A 230 4.19 -5.30 -10.64
CA SER A 230 3.80 -5.14 -12.04
C SER A 230 2.30 -4.86 -12.19
N THR A 231 1.46 -5.57 -11.43
CA THR A 231 0.00 -5.32 -11.36
C THR A 231 -0.29 -3.94 -10.79
N TYR A 232 0.39 -3.55 -9.71
CA TYR A 232 0.20 -2.25 -9.08
C TYR A 232 0.54 -1.10 -10.03
N ILE A 233 1.69 -1.20 -10.73
CA ILE A 233 2.11 -0.23 -11.75
C ILE A 233 1.10 -0.18 -12.90
N HIS A 234 0.65 -1.33 -13.38
CA HIS A 234 -0.36 -1.37 -14.43
C HIS A 234 -1.66 -0.66 -14.03
N LEU A 235 -2.13 -0.86 -12.80
CA LEU A 235 -3.30 -0.14 -12.30
C LEU A 235 -3.06 1.37 -12.16
N LEU A 236 -1.84 1.80 -11.79
CA LEU A 236 -1.48 3.22 -11.82
C LEU A 236 -1.64 3.78 -13.25
N GLU A 237 -1.12 3.08 -14.27
CA GLU A 237 -1.26 3.49 -15.67
C GLU A 237 -2.73 3.60 -16.08
N VAL A 238 -3.52 2.54 -15.87
CA VAL A 238 -4.95 2.49 -16.20
C VAL A 238 -5.70 3.68 -15.62
N PHE A 239 -5.51 3.97 -14.33
CA PHE A 239 -6.24 5.04 -13.66
C PHE A 239 -5.71 6.45 -13.95
N THR A 240 -4.47 6.57 -14.45
CA THR A 240 -4.01 7.84 -15.01
C THR A 240 -4.60 8.13 -16.38
N GLU A 241 -4.99 7.11 -17.14
CA GLU A 241 -5.58 7.26 -18.46
C GLU A 241 -7.10 7.44 -18.40
N GLU A 242 -7.78 6.69 -17.54
CA GLU A 242 -9.24 6.74 -17.42
C GLU A 242 -9.71 6.75 -15.96
N SER A 243 -9.72 7.94 -15.35
CA SER A 243 -10.16 8.11 -13.95
C SER A 243 -11.67 7.94 -13.74
N SER A 244 -12.48 7.93 -14.81
CA SER A 244 -13.92 7.66 -14.73
C SER A 244 -14.25 6.16 -14.82
N LEU A 245 -13.23 5.30 -14.97
CA LEU A 245 -13.39 3.85 -14.97
C LEU A 245 -13.94 3.36 -13.62
N LYS A 246 -14.88 2.41 -13.67
CA LYS A 246 -15.34 1.68 -12.49
C LYS A 246 -14.19 0.85 -11.93
N ILE A 247 -14.04 0.86 -10.61
CA ILE A 247 -12.94 0.12 -9.97
C ILE A 247 -13.03 -1.40 -10.20
N GLN A 248 -14.23 -1.93 -10.43
CA GLN A 248 -14.46 -3.35 -10.73
C GLN A 248 -14.10 -3.75 -12.16
N ASP A 249 -14.06 -2.79 -13.08
CA ASP A 249 -13.83 -3.05 -14.51
C ASP A 249 -12.36 -2.84 -14.91
N ALA A 250 -11.54 -2.26 -14.03
CA ALA A 250 -10.11 -2.06 -14.30
C ALA A 250 -9.40 -3.40 -14.60
N PRO A 251 -8.66 -3.53 -15.71
CA PRO A 251 -7.87 -4.73 -15.97
C PRO A 251 -6.76 -4.86 -14.92
N LEU A 252 -6.68 -6.02 -14.25
CA LEU A 252 -5.63 -6.25 -13.24
C LEU A 252 -4.27 -6.51 -13.86
N PHE A 253 -4.24 -7.09 -15.05
CA PHE A 253 -3.01 -7.52 -15.71
C PHE A 253 -2.92 -6.86 -17.07
N ASN A 254 -1.69 -6.51 -17.46
CA ASN A 254 -1.47 -6.01 -18.81
C ASN A 254 -1.60 -7.14 -19.85
N GLU A 255 -1.77 -6.79 -21.13
CA GLU A 255 -1.94 -7.78 -22.19
C GLU A 255 -0.77 -8.77 -22.32
N HIS A 256 0.45 -8.32 -22.02
CA HIS A 256 1.65 -9.14 -22.14
C HIS A 256 1.67 -10.25 -21.08
N GLU A 257 1.34 -9.92 -19.83
CA GLU A 257 1.19 -10.87 -18.72
C GLU A 257 0.07 -11.88 -19.02
N LEU A 258 -1.08 -11.41 -19.52
CA LEU A 258 -2.17 -12.28 -19.94
C LEU A 258 -1.74 -13.25 -21.04
N LYS A 259 -1.06 -12.77 -22.09
CA LYS A 259 -0.54 -13.62 -23.18
C LYS A 259 0.47 -14.64 -22.67
N THR A 260 1.36 -14.23 -21.77
CA THR A 260 2.36 -15.11 -21.15
C THR A 260 1.70 -16.20 -20.31
N ALA A 261 0.75 -15.83 -19.44
CA ALA A 261 0.00 -16.77 -18.62
C ALA A 261 -0.81 -17.77 -19.46
N ILE A 262 -1.48 -17.29 -20.52
CA ILE A 262 -2.21 -18.14 -21.47
C ILE A 262 -1.25 -19.09 -22.20
N SER A 263 -0.07 -18.62 -22.59
CA SER A 263 0.95 -19.46 -23.26
C SER A 263 1.48 -20.56 -22.33
N LEU A 264 1.76 -20.24 -21.07
CA LEU A 264 2.24 -21.20 -20.08
C LEU A 264 1.16 -22.22 -19.69
N GLY A 265 -0.09 -21.77 -19.50
CA GLY A 265 -1.22 -22.62 -19.15
C GLY A 265 -1.66 -23.58 -20.26
N LYS A 266 -1.22 -23.37 -21.51
CA LYS A 266 -1.50 -24.27 -22.64
C LYS A 266 -0.54 -25.46 -22.75
N GLY A 267 0.55 -25.49 -21.97
CA GLY A 267 1.55 -26.55 -21.98
C GLY A 267 2.15 -26.84 -23.37
N PRO A 268 3.11 -27.78 -23.50
CA PRO A 268 3.37 -28.38 -24.79
C PRO A 268 2.11 -29.14 -25.22
N ILE A 269 1.52 -28.74 -26.35
CA ILE A 269 0.48 -29.54 -27.01
C ILE A 269 1.16 -30.82 -27.48
N ASP A 270 0.98 -31.91 -26.74
CA ASP A 270 1.45 -33.22 -27.16
C ASP A 270 0.61 -33.61 -28.39
N LYS A 271 1.18 -33.46 -29.59
CA LYS A 271 0.49 -33.72 -30.87
C LYS A 271 0.28 -35.22 -31.16
N ASN A 272 0.47 -36.09 -30.17
CA ASN A 272 0.44 -37.55 -30.28
C ASN A 272 -0.61 -38.23 -29.37
N LEU A 273 -1.65 -37.51 -28.95
CA LEU A 273 -2.84 -38.09 -28.31
C LEU A 273 -4.04 -38.07 -29.25
#